data_AF-A0A9D9WKX3-F1
#
_entry.id   AF-A0A9D9WKX3-F1
#
_cell.length_a   1.000
_cell.length_b   1.000
_cell.length_c   1.000
_cell.angle_alpha   90.00
_cell.angle_beta   90.00
_cell.angle_gamma   90.00
#
_symmetry.space_group_name_H-M   'P 1'
#
loop_
_entity.id
_entity.type
_entity.pdbx_description
1 polymer ?
#
loop_
_entity_poly.entity_id
_entity_poly.type
_entity_poly.pdbx_seq_one_letter_code
_entity_poly.pdbx_strand_id
1 'polypeptide(L)'
;MREERLLHRKEGEKRHNRQLTVLISFCAALIIVATVETALFANPEGYLAWLEINPETTTAEYSAFILTRYLLDIFVPVALALYTYFSIRRLGTPTTYRLIWGAIIAVTAGYKFLTFQTASVFWYLTLVLLAALFLVVINIHRLESVPMKK
;
A
#
# COMPACT_ATOMS: atom_id res chain seq x y z
N MET A 1 -11.52 26.57 -30.36
CA MET A 1 -12.70 26.24 -29.52
C MET A 1 -13.12 24.76 -29.43
N ARG A 2 -13.22 23.96 -30.52
CA ARG A 2 -13.57 22.51 -30.43
C ARG A 2 -12.34 21.62 -30.20
N GLU A 3 -11.21 21.97 -30.81
CA GLU A 3 -9.93 21.25 -30.67
C GLU A 3 -9.27 21.46 -29.31
N GLU A 4 -9.31 22.67 -28.76
CA GLU A 4 -8.80 22.97 -27.39
C GLU A 4 -9.54 22.16 -26.32
N ARG A 5 -10.86 21.94 -26.48
CA ARG A 5 -11.66 21.10 -25.58
C ARG A 5 -11.27 19.62 -25.66
N LEU A 6 -10.86 19.14 -26.84
CA LEU A 6 -10.41 17.76 -27.03
C LEU A 6 -9.00 17.54 -26.45
N LEU A 7 -8.12 18.53 -26.58
CA LEU A 7 -6.78 18.51 -25.96
C LEU A 7 -6.86 18.52 -24.44
N HIS A 8 -7.65 19.41 -23.85
CA HIS A 8 -7.87 19.43 -22.39
C HIS A 8 -8.47 18.14 -21.84
N ARG A 9 -9.38 17.49 -22.59
CA ARG A 9 -9.95 16.20 -22.20
C ARG A 9 -8.91 15.07 -22.22
N LYS A 10 -8.08 14.99 -23.28
CA LYS A 10 -7.00 13.99 -23.38
C LYS A 10 -5.92 14.19 -22.31
N GLU A 11 -5.62 15.43 -21.95
CA GLU A 11 -4.66 15.74 -20.88
C GLU A 11 -5.17 15.34 -19.50
N GLY A 12 -6.46 15.58 -19.21
CA GLY A 12 -7.10 15.11 -17.97
C GLY A 12 -7.06 13.60 -17.83
N GLU A 13 -7.39 12.87 -18.90
CA GLU A 13 -7.35 11.39 -18.93
C GLU A 13 -5.92 10.85 -18.73
N LYS A 14 -4.89 11.45 -19.35
CA LYS A 14 -3.48 11.07 -19.16
C LYS A 14 -3.00 11.30 -17.73
N ARG A 15 -3.35 12.44 -17.11
CA ARG A 15 -2.98 12.75 -15.72
C ARG A 15 -3.63 11.77 -14.74
N HIS A 16 -4.89 11.45 -14.98
CA HIS A 16 -5.65 10.50 -14.17
C HIS A 16 -5.08 9.09 -14.23
N ASN A 17 -4.74 8.61 -15.45
CA ASN A 17 -4.07 7.32 -15.62
C ASN A 17 -2.72 7.27 -14.90
N ARG A 18 -1.92 8.36 -14.96
CA ARG A 18 -0.63 8.42 -14.27
C ARG A 18 -0.78 8.31 -12.75
N GLN A 19 -1.78 8.97 -12.15
CA GLN A 19 -2.07 8.87 -10.71
C GLN A 19 -2.43 7.44 -10.31
N LEU A 20 -3.29 6.79 -11.11
CA LEU A 20 -3.69 5.41 -10.89
C LEU A 20 -2.51 4.45 -11.00
N THR A 21 -1.63 4.62 -12.00
CA THR A 21 -0.41 3.83 -12.13
C THR A 21 0.52 4.00 -10.91
N VAL A 22 0.70 5.23 -10.43
CA VAL A 22 1.55 5.51 -9.26
C VAL A 22 0.99 4.83 -8.01
N LEU A 23 -0.31 4.98 -7.73
CA LEU A 23 -0.93 4.36 -6.56
C LEU A 23 -0.84 2.83 -6.62
N ILE A 24 -1.18 2.23 -7.76
CA ILE A 24 -1.07 0.78 -7.95
C ILE A 24 0.39 0.32 -7.82
N SER A 25 1.37 1.08 -8.31
CA SER A 25 2.78 0.72 -8.16
C SER A 25 3.23 0.71 -6.70
N PHE A 26 2.74 1.65 -5.87
CA PHE A 26 3.03 1.65 -4.43
C PHE A 26 2.37 0.46 -3.73
N CYS A 27 1.12 0.14 -4.08
CA CYS A 27 0.47 -1.08 -3.57
C CYS A 27 1.23 -2.34 -3.96
N ALA A 28 1.67 -2.45 -5.22
CA ALA A 28 2.46 -3.59 -5.68
C ALA A 28 3.81 -3.68 -4.96
N ALA A 29 4.50 -2.56 -4.75
CA ALA A 29 5.75 -2.52 -4.00
C ALA A 29 5.56 -2.98 -2.55
N LEU A 30 4.49 -2.54 -1.87
CA LEU A 30 4.15 -3.00 -0.52
C LEU A 30 3.89 -4.50 -0.48
N ILE A 31 3.17 -5.04 -1.45
CA ILE A 31 2.90 -6.49 -1.54
C ILE A 31 4.22 -7.25 -1.72
N ILE A 32 5.08 -6.83 -2.65
CA ILE A 32 6.38 -7.48 -2.90
C ILE A 32 7.23 -7.47 -1.63
N VAL A 33 7.32 -6.34 -0.94
CA VAL A 33 8.08 -6.23 0.32
C VAL A 33 7.52 -7.18 1.37
N ALA A 34 6.19 -7.23 1.55
CA ALA A 34 5.55 -8.15 2.48
C ALA A 34 5.79 -9.62 2.11
N THR A 35 5.76 -9.96 0.81
CA THR A 35 6.04 -11.32 0.32
C THR A 35 7.49 -11.72 0.61
N VAL A 36 8.45 -10.85 0.35
CA VAL A 36 9.88 -11.12 0.62
C VAL A 36 10.13 -11.26 2.12
N GLU A 37 9.57 -10.36 2.94
CA GLU A 37 9.67 -10.45 4.40
C GLU A 37 9.11 -11.79 4.91
N THR A 38 7.94 -12.17 4.42
CA THR A 38 7.27 -13.43 4.78
C THR A 38 8.10 -14.65 4.36
N ALA A 39 8.65 -14.65 3.15
CA ALA A 39 9.49 -15.74 2.65
C ALA A 39 10.77 -15.90 3.47
N LEU A 40 11.36 -14.80 3.97
CA LEU A 40 12.52 -14.86 4.85
C LEU A 40 12.18 -15.46 6.21
N PHE A 41 11.00 -15.16 6.75
CA PHE A 41 10.54 -15.75 8.00
C PHE A 41 10.10 -17.22 7.84
N ALA A 42 9.69 -17.66 6.65
CA ALA A 42 9.30 -19.05 6.39
C ALA A 42 10.46 -20.06 6.42
N ASN A 43 11.69 -19.63 6.73
CA ASN A 43 12.87 -20.48 6.80
C ASN A 43 12.96 -21.31 8.10
N PRO A 44 13.75 -22.40 8.13
CA PRO A 44 13.93 -23.24 9.32
C PRO A 44 14.42 -22.46 10.55
N GLU A 45 15.28 -21.46 10.34
CA GLU A 45 15.75 -20.57 11.42
C GLU A 45 14.61 -19.78 12.06
N GLY A 46 13.65 -19.31 11.25
CA GLY A 46 12.45 -18.64 11.74
C GLY A 46 11.56 -19.59 12.55
N TYR A 47 11.45 -20.85 12.14
CA TYR A 47 10.71 -21.86 12.89
C TYR A 47 11.39 -22.21 14.22
N LEU A 48 12.71 -22.33 14.25
CA LEU A 48 13.46 -22.58 15.48
C LEU A 48 13.28 -21.44 16.50
N ALA A 49 13.38 -20.19 16.04
CA ALA A 49 13.13 -19.02 16.89
C ALA A 49 11.68 -18.97 17.42
N TRP A 50 10.71 -19.42 16.62
CA TRP A 50 9.32 -19.55 17.07
C TRP A 50 9.15 -20.64 18.13
N LEU A 51 9.86 -21.75 17.99
CA LEU A 51 9.81 -22.90 18.89
C LEU A 51 10.43 -22.60 20.26
N GLU A 52 11.44 -21.73 20.32
CA GLU A 52 12.00 -21.23 21.60
C GLU A 52 10.95 -20.50 22.44
N ILE A 53 10.03 -19.80 21.79
CA ILE A 53 8.97 -19.02 22.44
C ILE A 53 7.71 -19.86 22.66
N ASN A 54 7.43 -20.80 21.75
CA ASN A 54 6.25 -21.67 21.79
C ASN A 54 6.65 -23.15 21.60
N PRO A 55 7.18 -23.79 22.66
CA PRO A 55 7.80 -25.11 22.58
C PRO A 55 6.84 -26.26 22.27
N GLU A 56 5.53 -26.08 22.47
CA GLU A 56 4.51 -27.10 22.20
C GLU A 56 3.86 -26.98 20.80
N THR A 57 4.37 -26.09 19.94
CA THR A 57 3.72 -25.78 18.66
C THR A 57 4.15 -26.67 17.50
N THR A 58 3.22 -26.88 16.58
CA THR A 58 3.45 -27.68 15.37
C THR A 58 3.97 -26.83 14.21
N THR A 59 4.63 -27.46 13.23
CA THR A 59 5.03 -26.80 11.97
C THR A 59 3.83 -26.23 11.21
N ALA A 60 2.69 -26.92 11.27
CA ALA A 60 1.43 -26.48 10.67
C ALA A 60 0.95 -25.15 11.29
N GLU A 61 0.97 -25.03 12.62
CA GLU A 61 0.60 -23.80 13.33
C GLU A 61 1.52 -22.63 12.97
N TYR A 62 2.83 -22.87 12.88
CA TYR A 62 3.78 -21.83 12.47
C TYR A 62 3.49 -21.32 11.05
N SER A 63 3.25 -22.24 10.11
CA SER A 63 2.91 -21.88 8.73
C SER A 63 1.60 -21.10 8.64
N ALA A 64 0.58 -21.49 9.42
CA ALA A 64 -0.69 -20.80 9.50
C ALA A 64 -0.51 -19.39 10.06
N PHE A 65 0.28 -19.23 11.13
CA PHE A 65 0.58 -17.93 11.72
C PHE A 65 1.26 -16.99 10.73
N ILE A 66 2.29 -17.46 10.02
CA ILE A 66 2.99 -16.68 9.00
C ILE A 66 2.02 -16.26 7.89
N LEU A 67 1.21 -17.19 7.38
CA LEU A 67 0.24 -16.91 6.32
C LEU A 67 -0.82 -15.90 6.76
N THR A 68 -1.36 -16.03 7.98
CA THR A 68 -2.32 -15.08 8.52
C THR A 68 -1.70 -13.70 8.67
N ARG A 69 -0.48 -13.60 9.19
CA ARG A 69 0.24 -12.32 9.28
C ARG A 69 0.43 -11.69 7.90
N TYR A 70 0.87 -12.47 6.92
CA TYR A 70 1.04 -12.01 5.54
C TYR A 70 -0.27 -11.48 4.94
N LEU A 71 -1.37 -12.23 5.10
CA LEU A 71 -2.69 -11.81 4.63
C LEU A 71 -3.12 -10.47 5.23
N LEU A 72 -2.90 -10.27 6.53
CA LEU A 72 -3.21 -9.00 7.20
C LEU A 72 -2.32 -7.85 6.68
N ASP A 73 -1.03 -8.11 6.47
CA ASP A 73 -0.09 -7.10 5.96
C ASP A 73 -0.44 -6.66 4.53
N ILE A 74 -0.88 -7.57 3.64
CA ILE A 74 -1.25 -7.22 2.26
C ILE A 74 -2.70 -6.77 2.10
N PHE A 75 -3.57 -6.97 3.09
CA PHE A 75 -5.00 -6.70 2.96
C PHE A 75 -5.28 -5.24 2.57
N VAL A 76 -4.61 -4.30 3.23
CA VAL A 76 -4.76 -2.87 2.99
C VAL A 76 -4.32 -2.45 1.58
N PRO A 77 -3.09 -2.75 1.11
CA PRO A 77 -2.68 -2.39 -0.24
C PRO A 77 -3.52 -3.07 -1.33
N VAL A 78 -3.96 -4.32 -1.12
CA VAL A 78 -4.85 -5.03 -2.05
C VAL A 78 -6.23 -4.38 -2.11
N ALA A 79 -6.86 -4.13 -0.97
CA ALA A 79 -8.18 -3.51 -0.91
C ALA A 79 -8.15 -2.09 -1.50
N LEU A 80 -7.09 -1.32 -1.24
CA LEU A 80 -6.88 0.00 -1.81
C LEU A 80 -6.74 -0.09 -3.35
N ALA A 81 -5.91 -1.00 -3.86
CA ALA A 81 -5.71 -1.16 -5.30
C ALA A 81 -7.01 -1.55 -6.02
N LEU A 82 -7.75 -2.52 -5.47
CA LEU A 82 -9.03 -2.96 -6.01
C LEU A 82 -10.07 -1.84 -5.99
N TYR A 83 -10.23 -1.17 -4.85
CA TYR A 83 -11.18 -0.07 -4.73
C TYR A 83 -10.82 1.07 -5.69
N THR A 84 -9.54 1.44 -5.77
CA THR A 84 -9.05 2.48 -6.67
C THR A 84 -9.39 2.12 -8.12
N TYR A 85 -9.09 0.89 -8.54
CA TYR A 85 -9.37 0.40 -9.89
C TYR A 85 -10.86 0.46 -10.24
N PHE A 86 -11.75 0.06 -9.33
CA PHE A 86 -13.21 0.08 -9.56
C PHE A 86 -13.82 1.48 -9.46
N SER A 87 -13.42 2.27 -8.46
CA SER A 87 -14.02 3.57 -8.14
C SER A 87 -13.67 4.63 -9.18
N ILE A 88 -12.41 4.67 -9.62
CA ILE A 88 -11.95 5.61 -10.66
C ILE A 88 -12.67 5.41 -11.98
N ARG A 89 -13.00 4.16 -12.33
CA ARG A 89 -13.73 3.87 -13.58
C ARG A 89 -15.19 4.37 -13.57
N ARG A 90 -15.77 4.67 -12.39
CA ARG A 90 -17.19 5.02 -12.25
C ARG A 90 -17.48 6.45 -11.75
N LEU A 91 -16.69 7.02 -10.84
CA LEU A 91 -17.14 8.16 -10.02
C LEU A 91 -16.13 9.31 -9.82
N GLY A 92 -14.91 9.21 -10.35
CA GLY A 92 -13.81 10.12 -9.98
C GLY A 92 -13.35 9.90 -8.53
N THR A 93 -12.40 10.70 -8.03
CA THR A 93 -11.87 10.57 -6.65
C THR A 93 -12.59 11.53 -5.69
N PRO A 94 -13.72 11.16 -5.05
CA PRO A 94 -14.43 12.03 -4.13
C PRO A 94 -13.58 12.35 -2.89
N THR A 95 -13.79 13.49 -2.25
CA THR A 95 -13.10 13.87 -0.99
C THR A 95 -13.24 12.80 0.10
N THR A 96 -14.38 12.09 0.12
CA THR A 96 -14.65 10.96 1.02
C THR A 96 -13.66 9.80 0.83
N TYR A 97 -13.25 9.51 -0.41
CA TYR A 97 -12.26 8.48 -0.71
C TYR A 97 -10.92 8.78 -0.02
N ARG A 98 -10.47 10.04 -0.11
CA ARG A 98 -9.21 10.48 0.49
C ARG A 98 -9.22 10.35 2.01
N LEU A 99 -10.33 10.73 2.65
CA LEU A 99 -10.45 10.68 4.11
C LEU A 99 -10.47 9.24 4.61
N ILE A 100 -11.27 8.36 3.99
CA ILE A 100 -11.37 6.96 4.40
C ILE A 100 -10.04 6.25 4.21
N TRP A 101 -9.47 6.29 2.99
CA TRP A 101 -8.23 5.57 2.71
C TRP A 101 -7.01 6.19 3.37
N GLY A 102 -6.96 7.52 3.49
CA GLY A 102 -5.94 8.21 4.28
C GLY A 102 -5.97 7.75 5.74
N ALA A 103 -7.16 7.70 6.37
CA ALA A 103 -7.30 7.23 7.74
C ALA A 103 -6.89 5.75 7.89
N ILE A 104 -7.30 4.87 6.97
CA ILE A 104 -6.91 3.46 6.99
C ILE A 104 -5.39 3.33 6.92
N ILE A 105 -4.73 3.99 5.96
CA ILE A 105 -3.27 3.93 5.81
C ILE A 105 -2.57 4.50 7.05
N ALA A 106 -3.08 5.59 7.63
CA ALA A 106 -2.53 6.16 8.86
C ALA A 106 -2.63 5.21 10.05
N VAL A 107 -3.77 4.54 10.22
CA VAL A 107 -3.96 3.51 11.25
C VAL A 107 -3.01 2.33 11.03
N THR A 108 -2.89 1.85 9.78
CA THR A 108 -1.94 0.77 9.44
C THR A 108 -0.50 1.16 9.71
N ALA A 109 -0.09 2.38 9.33
CA ALA A 109 1.24 2.90 9.61
C ALA A 109 1.48 3.04 11.12
N GLY A 110 0.50 3.54 11.87
CA GLY A 110 0.57 3.64 13.33
C GLY A 110 0.68 2.27 14.00
N TYR A 111 -0.11 1.29 13.56
CA TYR A 111 -0.03 -0.09 14.05
C TYR A 111 1.34 -0.72 13.76
N LYS A 112 1.85 -0.56 12.54
CA LYS A 112 3.18 -1.05 12.16
C LYS A 112 4.29 -0.35 12.95
N PHE A 113 4.12 0.95 13.22
CA PHE A 113 5.05 1.72 14.04
C PHE A 113 5.06 1.22 15.50
N LEU A 114 3.90 0.93 16.07
CA LEU A 114 3.73 0.37 17.42
C LEU A 114 4.27 -1.06 17.58
N THR A 115 4.53 -1.78 16.49
CA THR A 115 5.11 -3.13 16.56
C THR A 115 6.61 -3.11 16.92
N PHE A 116 7.27 -1.93 16.88
CA PHE A 116 8.65 -1.70 17.31
C PHE A 116 9.68 -2.74 16.81
N GLN A 117 9.51 -3.27 15.59
CA GLN A 117 10.44 -4.23 14.98
C GLN A 117 11.67 -3.53 14.37
N THR A 118 12.38 -2.75 15.21
CA THR A 118 13.53 -1.90 14.80
C THR A 118 14.73 -2.69 14.30
N ALA A 119 14.80 -4.00 14.58
CA ALA A 119 15.85 -4.87 14.07
C ALA A 119 15.68 -5.24 12.58
N SER A 120 14.49 -5.05 11.99
CA SER A 120 14.19 -5.45 10.60
C SER A 120 14.34 -4.28 9.63
N VAL A 121 15.16 -4.44 8.60
CA VAL A 121 15.27 -3.45 7.50
C VAL A 121 13.94 -3.34 6.72
N PHE A 122 13.19 -4.45 6.61
CA PHE A 122 11.88 -4.48 5.95
C PHE A 122 10.83 -3.65 6.68
N TRP A 123 10.96 -3.51 8.00
CA TRP A 123 10.09 -2.66 8.81
C TRP A 123 10.21 -1.18 8.41
N TYR A 124 11.45 -0.68 8.28
CA TYR A 124 11.70 0.69 7.82
C TYR A 124 11.22 0.91 6.39
N LEU A 125 11.51 -0.04 5.49
CA LEU A 125 11.09 0.05 4.09
C LEU A 125 9.56 0.10 3.96
N THR A 126 8.85 -0.73 4.73
CA THR A 126 7.39 -0.76 4.76
C THR A 126 6.81 0.54 5.29
N LEU A 127 7.39 1.11 6.36
CA LEU A 127 6.97 2.41 6.88
C LEU A 127 7.18 3.54 5.88
N VAL A 128 8.32 3.56 5.19
CA VAL A 128 8.60 4.57 4.14
C VAL A 128 7.59 4.43 3.00
N LEU A 129 7.30 3.20 2.55
CA LEU A 129 6.30 2.94 1.51
C LEU A 129 4.88 3.33 1.95
N LEU A 130 4.50 3.04 3.19
CA LEU A 130 3.20 3.45 3.76
C LEU A 130 3.09 4.97 3.88
N ALA A 131 4.14 5.65 4.32
CA ALA A 131 4.18 7.11 4.40
C ALA A 131 4.12 7.74 3.00
N ALA A 132 4.85 7.19 2.02
CA ALA A 132 4.79 7.63 0.64
C ALA A 132 3.39 7.42 0.05
N LEU A 133 2.77 6.26 0.27
CA LEU A 133 1.41 5.96 -0.16
C LEU A 133 0.40 6.91 0.46
N PHE A 134 0.52 7.19 1.77
CA PHE A 134 -0.32 8.17 2.47
C PHE A 134 -0.22 9.57 1.85
N LEU A 135 1.01 10.03 1.58
CA LEU A 135 1.24 11.30 0.89
C LEU A 135 0.63 11.31 -0.51
N VAL A 136 0.75 10.21 -1.27
CA VAL A 136 0.12 10.10 -2.59
C VAL A 136 -1.40 10.20 -2.48
N VAL A 137 -2.02 9.49 -1.52
CA VAL A 137 -3.48 9.49 -1.34
C VAL A 137 -4.00 10.86 -0.90
N ILE A 138 -3.32 11.54 0.02
CA ILE A 138 -3.73 12.88 0.48
C ILE A 138 -3.44 13.95 -0.57
N ASN A 139 -2.29 13.87 -1.23
CA ASN A 139 -1.78 14.89 -2.13
C ASN A 139 -2.19 14.67 -3.60
N ILE A 140 -3.12 13.75 -3.87
CA ILE A 140 -3.74 13.52 -5.18
C ILE A 140 -4.21 14.84 -5.84
N HIS A 141 -4.58 15.85 -5.04
CA HIS A 141 -5.03 17.17 -5.52
C HIS A 141 -3.89 18.14 -5.89
N ARG A 142 -2.66 17.99 -5.38
CA ARG A 142 -1.52 18.88 -5.74
C ARG A 142 -0.84 18.44 -7.05
N LEU A 143 -1.04 17.21 -7.49
CA LEU A 143 -0.71 16.77 -8.85
C LEU A 143 -1.63 17.39 -9.92
N GLU A 144 -2.77 17.94 -9.50
CA GLU A 144 -3.74 18.65 -10.35
C GLU A 144 -3.30 20.10 -10.61
N SER A 145 -2.50 20.69 -9.72
CA SER A 145 -2.15 22.11 -9.66
C SER A 145 -0.67 22.41 -9.92
N VAL A 146 0.00 21.65 -10.80
CA VAL A 146 1.21 22.17 -11.45
C VAL A 146 0.79 22.89 -12.73
N PRO A 147 0.51 24.22 -12.70
CA PRO A 147 0.51 25.00 -13.92
C PRO A 147 1.93 24.98 -14.45
N MET A 148 2.10 24.45 -15.66
CA MET A 148 3.31 24.71 -16.43
C MET A 148 3.40 26.23 -16.59
N LYS A 149 4.48 26.80 -16.04
CA LYS A 149 4.87 28.19 -16.28
C LYS A 149 4.88 28.38 -17.81
N LYS A 150 4.10 29.36 -18.26
CA LYS A 150 3.98 29.76 -19.68
C LYS A 150 5.35 29.98 -20.31
#